data_AF-A0A349MCT0-F1
#
_entry.id   AF-A0A349MCT0-F1
#
_cell.length_a   1.000
_cell.length_b   1.000
_cell.length_c   1.000
_cell.angle_alpha   90.00
_cell.angle_beta   90.00
_cell.angle_gamma   90.00
#
_symmetry.space_group_name_H-M   'P 1'
#
loop_
_entity.id
_entity.type
_entity.pdbx_description
1 polymer ?
#
loop_
_entity_poly.entity_id
_entity_poly.type
_entity_poly.pdbx_seq_one_letter_code
_entity_poly.pdbx_strand_id
1 'polypeptide(L)' 'MIMPHRSFLACFASFLVLISSIEAQTSPTPILGHELGESFTRHHSMVDYVQHMAKVMPHWQLQEYGLTTEGRP' A
#
# COMPACT_ATOMS: atom_id res chain seq x y z
N MET A 1 26.28 -12.47 -33.08
CA MET A 1 25.25 -11.43 -32.83
C MET A 1 25.72 -10.60 -31.64
N ILE A 2 26.47 -9.51 -31.89
CA ILE A 2 27.05 -8.67 -30.83
C ILE A 2 26.08 -7.53 -30.59
N MET A 3 25.34 -7.58 -29.48
CA MET A 3 24.36 -6.54 -29.15
C MET A 3 25.12 -5.25 -28.82
N PRO A 4 24.77 -4.09 -29.43
CA PRO A 4 25.54 -2.87 -29.23
C PRO A 4 25.40 -2.34 -27.79
N HIS A 5 26.53 -2.01 -27.16
CA HIS A 5 26.64 -1.52 -25.77
C HIS A 5 25.71 -0.32 -25.46
N ARG A 6 25.43 0.51 -26.46
CA ARG A 6 24.50 1.65 -26.37
C ARG A 6 23.04 1.22 -26.18
N SER A 7 22.62 0.14 -26.83
CA SER A 7 21.27 -0.43 -26.68
C SER A 7 21.10 -1.10 -25.32
N PHE A 8 22.16 -1.73 -24.79
CA PHE A 8 22.14 -2.29 -23.44
C PHE A 8 22.00 -1.20 -22.36
N LEU A 9 22.77 -0.11 -22.48
CA LEU A 9 22.67 1.06 -21.59
C LEU A 9 21.30 1.72 -21.64
N ALA A 10 20.70 1.84 -22.83
CA ALA A 10 19.36 2.40 -22.99
C ALA A 10 18.29 1.52 -22.32
N CYS A 11 18.36 0.20 -22.49
CA CYS A 11 17.46 -0.73 -21.80
C CYS A 11 17.63 -0.68 -20.28
N PHE A 12 18.87 -0.60 -19.79
CA PHE A 12 19.15 -0.49 -18.36
C PHE A 12 18.61 0.81 -17.77
N ALA A 13 18.79 1.95 -18.45
CA ALA A 13 18.22 3.23 -18.04
C ALA A 13 16.68 3.20 -18.04
N SER A 14 16.06 2.61 -19.07
CA SER A 14 14.61 2.43 -19.13
C SER A 14 14.07 1.57 -18.00
N PHE A 15 14.80 0.50 -17.63
CA PHE A 15 14.45 -0.36 -16.52
C PHE A 15 14.54 0.38 -15.17
N LEU A 16 15.56 1.21 -14.97
CA LEU A 16 15.68 2.04 -13.77
C LEU A 16 14.54 3.05 -13.62
N VAL A 17 14.07 3.65 -14.72
CA VAL A 17 12.92 4.57 -14.70
C VAL A 17 11.64 3.85 -14.30
N LEU A 18 11.43 2.61 -14.78
CA LEU A 18 10.25 1.81 -14.42
C LEU A 18 10.16 1.49 -12.91
N ILE A 19 11.30 1.29 -12.23
CA ILE A 19 11.32 0.97 -10.79
C ILE A 19 11.01 2.19 -9.92
N SER A 20 11.23 3.41 -10.43
CA SER A 20 11.02 4.65 -9.67
C SER A 20 9.56 4.96 -9.35
N SER A 21 8.60 4.29 -9.99
CA SER A 21 7.16 4.47 -9.76
C SER A 21 6.57 3.54 -8.69
N ILE A 22 7.40 2.80 -7.94
CA ILE A 22 6.93 1.95 -6.85
C ILE A 22 6.65 2.82 -5.62
N GLU A 23 5.38 3.11 -5.38
CA GLU A 23 4.92 3.72 -4.13
C GLU A 23 4.96 2.67 -3.01
N ALA A 24 5.79 2.89 -1.99
CA ALA A 24 5.80 2.04 -0.81
C ALA A 24 4.51 2.23 0.01
N GLN A 25 4.00 1.15 0.61
CA GLN A 25 2.85 1.23 1.51
C GLN A 25 3.19 2.14 2.70
N THR A 26 2.28 3.06 3.02
CA THR A 26 2.42 3.97 4.16
C THR A 26 2.36 3.22 5.49
N SER A 27 3.24 3.58 6.43
CA SER A 27 3.24 3.01 7.78
C SER A 27 1.90 3.28 8.50
N PRO A 28 1.35 2.31 9.26
CA PRO A 28 0.18 2.51 10.09
C PRO A 28 0.46 3.33 11.37
N THR A 29 1.71 3.46 11.80
CA THR A 29 2.10 4.12 13.06
C THR A 29 1.50 5.53 13.24
N PRO A 30 1.43 6.41 12.22
CA PRO A 30 0.83 7.74 12.39
C PRO A 30 -0.65 7.73 12.75
N ILE A 31 -1.38 6.67 12.39
CA ILE A 31 -2.82 6.52 12.68
C ILE A 31 -3.03 5.70 13.96
N LEU A 32 -2.23 4.65 14.15
CA LEU A 32 -2.34 3.77 15.32
C LEU A 32 -1.71 4.38 16.58
N GLY A 33 -0.75 5.31 16.43
CA GLY A 33 -0.04 5.96 17.53
C GLY A 33 1.02 5.09 18.22
N HIS A 34 1.27 3.89 17.71
CA HIS A 34 2.24 2.92 18.24
C HIS A 34 2.70 1.97 17.12
N GLU A 35 3.79 1.24 17.35
CA GLU A 35 4.32 0.27 16.39
C GLU A 35 3.46 -1.01 16.35
N LEU A 36 3.54 -1.75 15.23
CA LEU A 36 2.83 -3.02 15.10
C LEU A 36 3.38 -4.05 16.10
N GLY A 37 2.49 -4.65 16.88
CA GLY A 37 2.85 -5.64 17.90
C GLY A 37 3.30 -5.06 19.24
N GLU A 38 3.41 -3.74 19.36
CA GLU A 38 3.77 -3.07 20.62
C GLU A 38 2.64 -3.10 21.65
N SER A 39 1.40 -2.82 21.20
CA SER A 39 0.24 -2.75 22.08
C SER A 39 -1.05 -3.17 21.39
N PHE A 40 -2.11 -3.35 22.18
CA PHE A 40 -3.43 -3.71 21.66
C PHE A 40 -4.04 -2.56 20.86
N THR A 41 -4.29 -2.82 19.58
CA THR A 41 -5.01 -1.89 18.70
C THR A 41 -6.50 -2.05 18.84
N ARG A 42 -7.20 -0.94 19.11
CA ARG A 42 -8.67 -0.92 19.18
C ARG A 42 -9.26 -1.13 17.78
N HIS A 43 -10.41 -1.82 17.72
CA HIS A 43 -11.07 -2.13 16.44
C HIS A 43 -11.36 -0.87 15.60
N HIS A 44 -11.88 0.20 16.21
CA HIS A 44 -12.16 1.44 15.48
C HIS A 44 -10.90 2.04 14.83
N SER A 45 -9.74 1.98 15.49
CA SER A 45 -8.47 2.47 14.94
C SER A 45 -8.01 1.65 13.73
N MET A 46 -8.25 0.35 13.74
CA MET A 46 -8.01 -0.51 12.57
C MET A 46 -8.94 -0.15 11.40
N VAL A 47 -10.22 0.10 11.68
CA VAL A 47 -11.19 0.54 10.67
C VAL A 47 -10.77 1.88 10.07
N ASP A 48 -10.40 2.85 10.91
CA ASP A 48 -9.93 4.18 10.48
C ASP A 48 -8.68 4.07 9.59
N TYR A 49 -7.73 3.21 9.95
CA TYR A 49 -6.54 2.94 9.14
C TYR A 49 -6.90 2.34 7.77
N VAL A 50 -7.74 1.31 7.74
CA VAL A 50 -8.15 0.66 6.47
C VAL A 50 -8.91 1.64 5.58
N GLN A 51 -9.81 2.45 6.14
CA GLN A 51 -10.52 3.50 5.40
C GLN A 51 -9.58 4.59 4.87
N HIS A 52 -8.55 4.95 5.64
CA HIS A 52 -7.53 5.90 5.18
C HIS A 52 -6.72 5.31 4.01
N MET A 53 -6.30 4.04 4.11
CA MET A 53 -5.57 3.36 3.04
C MET A 53 -6.37 3.29 1.74
N ALA A 54 -7.66 2.95 1.84
CA ALA A 54 -8.55 2.92 0.68
C ALA A 54 -8.74 4.29 0.00
N LYS A 55 -8.55 5.40 0.73
CA LYS A 55 -8.64 6.77 0.17
C LYS A 55 -7.34 7.22 -0.50
N VAL A 56 -6.20 6.83 0.05
CA VAL A 56 -4.88 7.31 -0.40
C VAL A 56 -4.31 6.42 -1.50
N MET A 57 -4.56 5.11 -1.44
CA MET A 57 -3.91 4.15 -2.33
C MET A 57 -4.79 3.85 -3.56
N PRO A 58 -4.33 4.13 -4.79
CA PRO A 58 -5.16 4.01 -5.99
C PRO A 58 -5.51 2.55 -6.36
N HIS A 59 -4.79 1.58 -5.82
CA HIS A 59 -4.98 0.15 -6.08
C HIS A 59 -5.72 -0.58 -4.94
N TRP A 60 -6.18 0.14 -3.92
CA TRP A 60 -6.96 -0.43 -2.83
C TRP A 60 -8.45 -0.33 -3.12
N GLN A 61 -9.19 -1.42 -2.88
CA GLN A 61 -10.63 -1.44 -2.96
C GLN A 61 -11.21 -1.94 -1.64
N LEU A 62 -11.88 -1.04 -0.90
CA LEU A 62 -12.61 -1.40 0.30
C LEU A 62 -13.99 -1.96 -0.09
N GLN A 63 -14.31 -3.16 0.39
CA GLN A 63 -15.59 -3.81 0.16
C GLN A 63 -16.22 -4.21 1.49
N GLU A 64 -17.47 -3.81 1.72
CA GLU A 64 -18.27 -4.29 2.85
C GLU A 64 -18.73 -5.72 2.59
N TYR A 65 -18.55 -6.62 3.56
CA TYR A 65 -18.84 -8.05 3.40
C TYR A 65 -20.24 -8.45 3.87
N GLY A 66 -20.96 -7.56 4.55
CA GLY A 66 -22.31 -7.80 5.04
C GLY A 66 -22.53 -7.11 6.38
N LEU A 67 -23.70 -7.34 6.96
CA LEU A 67 -24.05 -6.84 8.29
C LEU A 67 -24.22 -8.03 9.24
N THR A 68 -23.84 -7.83 10.49
CA THR A 68 -24.22 -8.71 11.60
C THR A 68 -25.72 -8.63 11.88
N THR A 69 -26.26 -9.56 12.66
CA THR A 69 -27.68 -9.53 13.10
C THR A 69 -28.04 -8.25 13.87
N GLU A 70 -27.04 -7.58 14.48
CA GLU A 70 -27.19 -6.28 15.14
C GLU A 70 -27.10 -5.07 14.18
N GLY A 71 -26.96 -5.30 12.88
CA GLY A 71 -26.83 -4.25 11.88
C GLY A 71 -25.44 -3.57 11.83
N ARG A 72 -24.40 -4.22 12.36
CA ARG A 72 -23.02 -3.71 12.26
C ARG A 72 -22.30 -4.24 11.02
N PRO A 73 -21.61 -3.39 10.24
CA PRO A 73 -20.78 -3.80 9.12
C PRO A 73 -19.51 -4.57 9.55
#